data_AF-A0A367RMV5-F1
#
_entry.id   AF-A0A367RMV5-F1
#
_cell.length_a   1.000
_cell.length_b   1.000
_cell.length_c   1.000
_cell.angle_alpha   90.00
_cell.angle_beta   90.00
_cell.angle_gamma   90.00
#
_symmetry.space_group_name_H-M   'P 1'
#
loop_
_entity.id
_entity.type
_entity.pdbx_description
1 polymer ?
#
loop_
_entity_poly.entity_id
_entity_poly.type
_entity_poly.pdbx_seq_one_letter_code
_entity_poly.pdbx_strand_id
1 'polypeptide(L)'
;MPVIRIPDPIYKRLQALAVPFEDTPITVIEKLLNEYEARYQPQQVSETENYRVLEPDATSNLHHTRVLQAVIGGQEIHQPNWNKIVDVAHEIAIQQGFSVEDLIKLTLSHVVQGEKINSGFHYLPEVNISIQGVDSNLAWRSTLHLMKNLKMPIEIYFEWRDKEGAVYPGEKGKLIWNAK
;
A
#
# COMPACT_ATOMS: atom_id res chain seq x y z
N MET A 1 -7.88 -0.50 33.03
CA MET A 1 -8.34 -0.98 31.71
C MET A 1 -8.95 0.20 30.97
N PRO A 2 -8.58 0.44 29.70
CA PRO A 2 -9.24 1.46 28.90
C PRO A 2 -10.72 1.11 28.72
N VAL A 3 -11.59 2.12 28.75
CA VAL A 3 -13.04 1.93 28.52
C VAL A 3 -13.34 2.27 27.07
N ILE A 4 -13.80 1.28 26.31
CA ILE A 4 -14.22 1.46 24.92
C ILE A 4 -15.74 1.67 24.90
N ARG A 5 -16.19 2.78 24.32
CA ARG A 5 -17.62 3.07 24.13
C ARG A 5 -18.01 2.71 22.70
N ILE A 6 -18.95 1.79 22.55
CA ILE A 6 -19.48 1.35 21.26
C ILE A 6 -20.95 1.76 21.12
N PRO A 7 -21.38 2.28 19.96
CA PRO A 7 -22.78 2.57 19.68
C PRO A 7 -23.67 1.31 19.71
N ASP A 8 -24.91 1.45 20.18
CA ASP A 8 -25.89 0.36 20.27
C ASP A 8 -26.06 -0.47 18.98
N PRO A 9 -26.05 0.12 17.77
CA PRO A 9 -26.15 -0.67 16.54
C PRO A 9 -24.98 -1.64 16.36
N ILE A 10 -23.77 -1.24 16.74
CA ILE A 10 -22.57 -2.08 16.66
C ILE A 10 -22.63 -3.17 17.73
N TYR A 11 -23.07 -2.83 18.94
CA TYR A 11 -23.25 -3.79 20.02
C TYR A 11 -24.22 -4.91 19.64
N LYS A 12 -25.37 -4.57 19.01
CA LYS A 12 -26.34 -5.57 18.52
C LYS A 12 -25.73 -6.50 17.47
N ARG A 13 -24.86 -5.98 16.60
CA ARG A 13 -24.16 -6.82 15.60
C ARG A 13 -23.19 -7.79 16.26
N LEU A 14 -22.45 -7.35 17.29
CA LEU A 14 -21.58 -8.24 18.07
C LEU A 14 -22.40 -9.35 18.76
N GLN A 15 -23.56 -9.02 19.33
CA GLN A 15 -24.46 -10.02 19.92
C GLN A 15 -24.99 -11.02 18.90
N ALA A 16 -25.30 -10.59 17.68
CA ALA A 16 -25.78 -11.48 16.62
C ALA A 16 -24.72 -12.50 16.16
N LEU A 17 -23.43 -12.20 16.36
CA LEU A 17 -22.31 -13.07 16.04
C LEU A 17 -21.88 -13.97 17.23
N ALA A 18 -22.39 -13.70 18.42
CA ALA A 18 -22.06 -14.44 19.63
C ALA A 18 -22.77 -15.80 19.66
N VAL A 19 -22.07 -16.86 20.09
CA VAL A 19 -22.74 -18.11 20.51
C VAL A 19 -23.44 -17.85 21.86
N PRO A 20 -24.77 -18.06 21.96
CA PRO A 20 -25.51 -17.80 23.19
C PRO A 20 -24.93 -18.57 24.38
N PHE A 21 -24.80 -17.89 25.52
CA PHE A 21 -24.29 -18.43 26.80
C PHE A 21 -22.82 -18.88 26.82
N GLU A 22 -22.12 -18.82 25.69
CA GLU A 22 -20.70 -19.13 25.58
C GLU A 22 -19.86 -17.87 25.32
N ASP A 23 -20.35 -16.99 24.45
CA ASP A 23 -19.63 -15.80 24.04
C ASP A 23 -20.08 -14.54 24.78
N THR A 24 -19.09 -13.69 25.07
CA THR A 24 -19.28 -12.31 25.52
C THR A 24 -18.90 -11.36 24.40
N PRO A 25 -19.30 -10.08 24.44
CA PRO A 25 -18.87 -9.09 23.44
C PRO A 25 -17.35 -9.03 23.26
N ILE A 26 -16.57 -9.26 24.34
CA ILE A 26 -15.11 -9.27 24.26
C ILE A 26 -14.58 -10.51 23.54
N THR A 27 -15.12 -11.71 23.79
CA THR A 27 -14.68 -12.93 23.07
C THR A 27 -15.08 -12.89 21.60
N VAL A 28 -16.20 -12.24 21.26
CA VAL A 28 -16.57 -11.98 19.86
C VAL A 28 -15.59 -11.00 19.22
N ILE A 29 -15.21 -9.92 19.90
CA ILE A 29 -14.19 -8.98 19.41
C ILE A 29 -12.86 -9.71 19.22
N GLU A 30 -12.43 -10.55 20.16
CA GLU A 30 -11.21 -11.35 20.04
C GLU A 30 -11.28 -12.33 18.87
N LYS A 31 -12.40 -13.03 18.67
CA LYS A 31 -12.59 -13.90 17.49
C LYS A 31 -12.54 -13.11 16.19
N LEU A 32 -13.18 -11.94 16.13
CA LEU A 32 -13.15 -11.07 14.97
C LEU A 32 -11.76 -10.50 14.72
N LEU A 33 -11.02 -10.15 15.77
CA LEU A 33 -9.62 -9.71 15.67
C LEU A 33 -8.75 -10.86 15.20
N ASN A 34 -8.88 -12.06 15.76
CA ASN A 34 -8.13 -13.24 15.33
C ASN A 34 -8.46 -13.62 13.88
N GLU A 35 -9.73 -13.54 13.46
CA GLU A 35 -10.11 -13.76 12.06
C GLU A 35 -9.59 -12.66 11.15
N TYR A 36 -9.67 -11.40 11.60
CA TYR A 36 -9.12 -10.28 10.87
C TYR A 36 -7.62 -10.47 10.72
N GLU A 37 -6.87 -10.71 11.80
CA GLU A 37 -5.44 -11.00 11.85
C GLU A 37 -5.03 -12.32 11.19
N ALA A 38 -5.92 -13.29 11.03
CA ALA A 38 -5.65 -14.49 10.24
C ALA A 38 -5.82 -14.23 8.73
N ARG A 39 -6.77 -13.37 8.35
CA ARG A 39 -6.96 -12.89 6.96
C ARG A 39 -5.97 -11.79 6.58
N TYR A 40 -5.57 -11.00 7.57
CA TYR A 40 -4.55 -9.97 7.62
C TYR A 40 -3.36 -10.45 8.45
N GLN A 41 -3.02 -11.74 8.36
CA GLN A 41 -1.61 -12.01 8.47
C GLN A 41 -1.09 -11.18 7.29
N PRO A 42 -0.25 -10.13 7.50
CA PRO A 42 0.66 -9.78 6.41
C PRO A 42 1.17 -11.14 5.97
N GLN A 43 1.17 -11.45 4.67
CA GLN A 43 1.98 -12.57 4.25
C GLN A 43 3.33 -12.26 4.88
N GLN A 44 3.62 -12.93 6.01
CA GLN A 44 4.90 -12.87 6.66
C GLN A 44 5.67 -13.58 5.59
N VAL A 45 6.25 -12.76 4.73
CA VAL A 45 7.24 -13.13 3.77
C VAL A 45 8.16 -13.98 4.59
N SER A 46 8.01 -15.30 4.46
CA SER A 46 8.70 -16.20 5.35
C SER A 46 10.16 -15.83 5.18
N GLU A 47 10.90 -15.64 6.27
CA GLU A 47 12.32 -15.28 6.20
C GLU A 47 13.13 -16.32 5.37
N THR A 48 12.51 -17.45 5.02
CA THR A 48 12.96 -18.49 4.09
C THR A 48 12.69 -18.26 2.60
N GLU A 49 11.93 -17.25 2.19
CA GLU A 49 11.75 -16.93 0.77
C GLU A 49 12.95 -16.12 0.24
N ASN A 50 13.64 -16.65 -0.76
CA ASN A 50 14.77 -15.99 -1.41
C ASN A 50 14.29 -14.85 -2.32
N TYR A 51 14.22 -13.64 -1.80
CA TYR A 51 13.98 -12.43 -2.59
C TYR A 51 15.28 -11.87 -3.15
N ARG A 52 15.29 -11.62 -4.46
CA ARG A 52 16.34 -10.83 -5.10
C ARG A 52 16.23 -9.37 -4.64
N VAL A 53 17.21 -8.91 -3.86
CA VAL A 53 17.29 -7.50 -3.47
C VAL A 53 17.76 -6.69 -4.68
N LEU A 54 16.95 -5.72 -5.08
CA LEU A 54 17.32 -4.78 -6.14
C LEU A 54 17.80 -3.48 -5.51
N GLU A 55 18.85 -2.91 -6.10
CA GLU A 55 19.32 -1.57 -5.75
C GLU A 55 18.22 -0.54 -6.08
N PRO A 56 17.76 0.26 -5.10
CA PRO A 56 16.58 1.10 -5.27
C PRO A 56 16.76 2.17 -6.36
N ASP A 57 18.00 2.68 -6.51
CA ASP A 57 18.37 3.71 -7.48
C ASP A 57 18.80 3.18 -8.85
N ALA A 58 19.01 1.86 -8.97
CA ALA A 58 19.39 1.26 -10.24
C ALA A 58 18.18 1.21 -11.17
N THR A 59 18.43 1.34 -12.48
CA THR A 59 17.42 1.12 -13.52
C THR A 59 17.13 -0.38 -13.65
N SER A 60 16.38 -0.91 -12.69
CA SER A 60 15.85 -2.26 -12.74
C SER A 60 14.61 -2.29 -13.61
N ASN A 61 14.48 -3.28 -14.48
CA ASN A 61 13.29 -3.44 -15.29
C ASN A 61 12.24 -4.26 -14.53
N LEU A 62 11.20 -3.56 -14.08
CA LEU A 62 10.06 -4.06 -13.33
C LEU A 62 8.88 -4.42 -14.23
N HIS A 63 9.02 -4.40 -15.55
CA HIS A 63 7.94 -4.85 -16.43
C HIS A 63 7.54 -6.28 -16.11
N HIS A 64 6.25 -6.56 -16.30
CA HIS A 64 5.66 -7.87 -16.06
C HIS A 64 5.77 -8.36 -14.61
N THR A 65 5.92 -7.44 -13.66
CA THR A 65 5.85 -7.76 -12.24
C THR A 65 4.43 -7.64 -11.70
N ARG A 66 4.18 -8.30 -10.58
CA ARG A 66 3.02 -8.11 -9.73
C ARG A 66 3.53 -7.85 -8.31
N VAL A 67 2.94 -6.85 -7.66
CA VAL A 67 3.25 -6.55 -6.26
C VAL A 67 2.59 -7.59 -5.37
N LEU A 68 3.36 -8.10 -4.41
CA LEU A 68 2.92 -9.03 -3.38
C LEU A 68 2.59 -8.27 -2.08
N GLN A 69 3.49 -7.38 -1.68
CA GLN A 69 3.38 -6.58 -0.47
C GLN A 69 4.04 -5.22 -0.67
N ALA A 70 3.54 -4.18 -0.01
CA ALA A 70 4.16 -2.86 0.02
C ALA A 70 3.95 -2.19 1.38
N VAL A 71 5.00 -1.59 1.91
CA VAL A 71 5.02 -0.86 3.18
C VAL A 71 5.64 0.50 2.96
N ILE A 72 4.96 1.56 3.37
CA ILE A 72 5.45 2.95 3.33
C ILE A 72 5.36 3.54 4.73
N GLY A 73 6.46 4.09 5.25
CA GLY A 73 6.49 4.72 6.57
C GLY A 73 6.11 3.77 7.71
N GLY A 74 6.33 2.46 7.53
CA GLY A 74 5.92 1.42 8.49
C GLY A 74 4.44 1.02 8.40
N GLN A 75 3.68 1.57 7.46
CA GLN A 75 2.28 1.20 7.22
C GLN A 75 2.15 0.34 5.96
N GLU A 76 1.53 -0.82 6.09
CA GLU A 76 1.27 -1.73 4.99
C GLU A 76 0.10 -1.26 4.13
N ILE A 77 0.25 -1.36 2.81
CA ILE A 77 -0.78 -1.02 1.83
C ILE A 77 -1.61 -2.26 1.54
N HIS A 78 -2.91 -2.20 1.83
CA HIS A 78 -3.84 -3.29 1.52
C HIS A 78 -4.02 -3.49 0.01
N GLN A 79 -3.95 -4.75 -0.44
CA GLN A 79 -4.05 -5.16 -1.86
C GLN A 79 -3.20 -4.29 -2.79
N PRO A 80 -1.89 -4.24 -2.57
CA PRO A 80 -1.03 -3.29 -3.25
C PRO A 80 -0.89 -3.65 -4.74
N ASN A 81 -0.83 -2.61 -5.55
CA ASN A 81 -0.36 -2.68 -6.92
C ASN A 81 0.45 -1.41 -7.22
N TRP A 82 1.19 -1.40 -8.33
CA TRP A 82 2.09 -0.30 -8.67
C TRP A 82 1.40 1.08 -8.65
N ASN A 83 0.18 1.20 -9.18
CA ASN A 83 -0.54 2.46 -9.18
C ASN A 83 -1.08 2.81 -7.78
N LYS A 84 -1.58 1.83 -7.02
CA LYS A 84 -2.02 2.07 -5.64
C LYS A 84 -0.89 2.54 -4.73
N ILE A 85 0.33 2.05 -4.94
CA ILE A 85 1.52 2.53 -4.23
C ILE A 85 1.80 4.00 -4.56
N VAL A 86 1.69 4.38 -5.84
CA VAL A 86 1.83 5.77 -6.28
C VAL A 86 0.76 6.63 -5.61
N ASP A 87 -0.51 6.19 -5.57
CA ASP A 87 -1.60 6.92 -4.93
C ASP A 87 -1.32 7.19 -3.46
N VAL A 88 -0.98 6.15 -2.70
CA VAL A 88 -0.67 6.26 -1.27
C VAL A 88 0.53 7.18 -1.04
N ALA A 89 1.55 7.13 -1.89
CA ALA A 89 2.70 8.05 -1.80
C ALA A 89 2.30 9.53 -1.97
N HIS A 90 1.36 9.83 -2.87
CA HIS A 90 0.86 11.19 -3.07
C HIS A 90 -0.07 11.63 -1.93
N GLU A 91 -0.93 10.73 -1.45
CA GLU A 91 -1.77 10.97 -0.27
C GLU A 91 -0.91 11.31 0.95
N ILE A 92 0.14 10.51 1.21
CA ILE A 92 1.09 10.75 2.30
C ILE A 92 1.81 12.08 2.11
N ALA A 93 2.25 12.44 0.91
CA ALA A 93 2.94 13.71 0.68
C ALA A 93 2.08 14.91 1.10
N ILE A 94 0.80 14.93 0.73
CA ILE A 94 -0.15 15.99 1.10
C ILE A 94 -0.41 15.97 2.61
N GLN A 95 -0.58 14.78 3.21
CA GLN A 95 -0.75 14.63 4.66
C GLN A 95 0.48 15.11 5.46
N GLN A 96 1.69 15.02 4.88
CA GLN A 96 2.93 15.55 5.44
C GLN A 96 3.11 17.06 5.20
N GLY A 97 2.11 17.73 4.64
CA GLY A 97 2.06 19.19 4.53
C GLY A 97 2.48 19.75 3.17
N PHE A 98 2.65 18.91 2.14
CA PHE A 98 2.84 19.42 0.78
C PHE A 98 1.56 20.08 0.28
N SER A 99 1.69 21.26 -0.33
CA SER A 99 0.61 21.81 -1.15
C SER A 99 0.44 20.97 -2.41
N VAL A 100 -0.77 20.94 -2.98
CA VAL A 100 -1.02 20.25 -4.26
C VAL A 100 -0.11 20.81 -5.37
N GLU A 101 0.14 22.12 -5.37
CA GLU A 101 0.99 22.79 -6.34
C GLU A 101 2.46 22.36 -6.22
N ASP A 102 2.98 22.20 -4.99
CA ASP A 102 4.34 21.73 -4.76
C ASP A 102 4.47 20.25 -5.09
N LEU A 103 3.44 19.45 -4.79
CA LEU A 103 3.40 18.04 -5.17
C LEU A 103 3.46 17.88 -6.70
N ILE A 104 2.67 18.66 -7.45
CA ILE A 104 2.67 18.62 -8.93
C ILE A 104 4.05 18.97 -9.50
N LYS A 105 4.77 19.91 -8.88
CA LYS A 105 6.14 20.28 -9.33
C LYS A 105 7.18 19.22 -8.97
N LEU A 106 6.98 18.50 -7.86
CA LEU A 106 7.94 17.53 -7.35
C LEU A 106 7.77 16.14 -7.97
N THR A 107 6.53 15.69 -8.16
CA THR A 107 6.23 14.33 -8.57
C THR A 107 6.64 14.05 -10.02
N LEU A 108 7.05 12.81 -10.29
CA LEU A 108 7.31 12.33 -11.65
C LEU A 108 6.04 11.83 -12.35
N SER A 109 4.95 11.65 -11.60
CA SER A 109 3.65 11.26 -12.12
C SER A 109 2.89 12.45 -12.68
N HIS A 110 2.00 12.22 -13.63
CA HIS A 110 1.12 13.29 -14.09
C HIS A 110 -0.05 13.43 -13.12
N VAL A 111 -0.07 14.55 -12.39
CA VAL A 111 -1.09 14.87 -11.38
C VAL A 111 -1.81 16.16 -11.77
N VAL A 112 -3.11 16.20 -11.54
CA VAL A 112 -3.93 17.41 -11.68
C VAL A 112 -4.75 17.63 -10.42
N GLN A 113 -5.02 18.90 -10.09
CA GLN A 113 -5.92 19.24 -9.00
C GLN A 113 -7.38 19.02 -9.43
N GLY A 114 -8.20 18.51 -8.51
CA GLY A 114 -9.61 18.25 -8.75
C GLY A 114 -9.89 16.90 -9.42
N GLU A 115 -11.16 16.68 -9.71
CA GLU A 115 -11.66 15.43 -10.28
C GLU A 115 -11.43 15.36 -11.81
N LYS A 116 -10.69 14.33 -12.22
CA LYS A 116 -10.51 13.93 -13.62
C LYS A 116 -10.45 12.40 -13.70
N ILE A 117 -11.27 11.83 -14.57
CA ILE A 117 -11.44 10.36 -14.72
C ILE A 117 -11.26 9.87 -16.16
N ASN A 118 -10.75 10.73 -17.05
CA ASN A 118 -10.50 10.41 -18.46
C ASN A 118 -9.00 10.25 -18.74
N SER A 119 -8.64 9.73 -19.92
CA SER A 119 -7.24 9.63 -20.37
C SER A 119 -6.31 8.85 -19.42
N GLY A 120 -6.84 7.84 -18.73
CA GLY A 120 -6.09 7.03 -17.77
C GLY A 120 -5.89 7.68 -16.40
N PHE A 121 -6.59 8.79 -16.12
CA PHE A 121 -6.64 9.37 -14.78
C PHE A 121 -7.67 8.65 -13.90
N HIS A 122 -7.37 8.58 -12.61
CA HIS A 122 -8.31 8.25 -11.54
C HIS A 122 -8.23 9.30 -10.44
N TYR A 123 -9.34 9.48 -9.73
CA TYR A 123 -9.50 10.52 -8.72
C TYR A 123 -9.26 9.99 -7.30
N LEU A 124 -8.49 10.74 -6.51
CA LEU A 124 -8.22 10.50 -5.10
C LEU A 124 -9.00 11.53 -4.25
N PRO A 125 -10.18 11.15 -3.73
CA PRO A 125 -11.08 12.11 -3.08
C PRO A 125 -10.53 12.70 -1.78
N GLU A 126 -9.77 11.92 -1.02
CA GLU A 126 -9.20 12.34 0.28
C GLU A 126 -8.25 13.53 0.17
N VAL A 127 -7.66 13.72 -1.01
CA VAL A 127 -6.66 14.75 -1.29
C VAL A 127 -7.02 15.66 -2.46
N ASN A 128 -8.21 15.47 -3.04
CA ASN A 128 -8.76 16.27 -4.15
C ASN A 128 -7.78 16.45 -5.33
N ILE A 129 -7.14 15.34 -5.75
CA ILE A 129 -6.29 15.29 -6.94
C ILE A 129 -6.66 14.10 -7.81
N SER A 130 -6.32 14.17 -9.09
CA SER A 130 -6.36 13.04 -10.00
C SER A 130 -4.96 12.71 -10.51
N ILE A 131 -4.65 11.43 -10.57
CA ILE A 131 -3.34 10.91 -10.97
C ILE A 131 -3.52 10.04 -12.21
N GLN A 132 -2.64 10.20 -13.21
CA GLN A 132 -2.62 9.31 -14.36
C GLN A 132 -1.91 8.00 -14.01
N GLY A 133 -2.52 6.87 -14.36
CA GLY A 133 -1.90 5.56 -14.21
C GLY A 133 -0.60 5.43 -15.00
N VAL A 134 0.39 4.76 -14.41
CA VAL A 134 1.74 4.59 -14.96
C VAL A 134 2.15 3.11 -14.98
N ASP A 135 3.20 2.80 -15.74
CA ASP A 135 3.82 1.47 -15.71
C ASP A 135 4.65 1.25 -14.44
N SER A 136 5.02 0.00 -14.18
CA SER A 136 5.75 -0.43 -12.98
C SER A 136 7.08 0.28 -12.77
N ASN A 137 7.83 0.61 -13.83
CA ASN A 137 9.11 1.30 -13.70
C ASN A 137 8.91 2.76 -13.28
N LEU A 138 7.98 3.46 -13.93
CA LEU A 138 7.66 4.84 -13.56
C LEU A 138 6.99 4.91 -12.18
N ALA A 139 6.15 3.94 -11.83
CA ALA A 139 5.55 3.84 -10.50
C ALA A 139 6.62 3.77 -9.40
N TRP A 140 7.60 2.86 -9.54
CA TRP A 140 8.69 2.76 -8.58
C TRP A 140 9.51 4.06 -8.50
N ARG A 141 9.94 4.60 -9.65
CA ARG A 141 10.76 5.82 -9.69
C ARG A 141 10.04 7.01 -9.07
N SER A 142 8.77 7.22 -9.40
CA SER A 142 7.95 8.31 -8.87
C SER A 142 7.77 8.17 -7.36
N THR A 143 7.43 6.97 -6.90
CA THR A 143 7.26 6.66 -5.48
C THR A 143 8.56 6.87 -4.70
N LEU A 144 9.67 6.27 -5.15
CA LEU A 144 10.98 6.40 -4.51
C LEU A 144 11.41 7.87 -4.46
N HIS A 145 11.17 8.64 -5.52
CA HIS A 145 11.48 10.06 -5.54
C HIS A 145 10.72 10.83 -4.46
N LEU A 146 9.41 10.61 -4.31
CA LEU A 146 8.61 11.24 -3.26
C LEU A 146 9.08 10.81 -1.86
N MET A 147 9.30 9.51 -1.65
CA MET A 147 9.71 8.97 -0.35
C MET A 147 11.07 9.51 0.10
N LYS A 148 12.00 9.71 -0.84
CA LYS A 148 13.29 10.37 -0.56
C LYS A 148 13.12 11.80 -0.08
N ASN A 149 12.25 12.58 -0.72
CA ASN A 149 11.98 13.97 -0.32
C ASN A 149 11.29 14.04 1.04
N LEU A 150 10.42 13.08 1.35
CA LEU A 150 9.74 12.96 2.64
C LEU A 150 10.60 12.32 3.74
N LYS A 151 11.78 11.78 3.38
CA LYS A 151 12.63 10.97 4.27
C LYS A 151 11.89 9.80 4.92
N MET A 152 10.98 9.17 4.16
CA MET A 152 10.12 8.11 4.66
C MET A 152 10.54 6.74 4.10
N PRO A 153 10.76 5.71 4.93
CA PRO A 153 11.18 4.40 4.44
C PRO A 153 10.10 3.76 3.57
N ILE A 154 10.52 2.96 2.59
CA ILE A 154 9.65 2.20 1.72
C ILE A 154 10.23 0.82 1.43
N GLU A 155 9.36 -0.17 1.45
CA GLU A 155 9.68 -1.55 1.15
C GLU A 155 8.58 -2.15 0.25
N ILE A 156 8.99 -2.77 -0.85
CA ILE A 156 8.08 -3.40 -1.82
C ILE A 156 8.60 -4.79 -2.16
N TYR A 157 7.72 -5.78 -2.01
CA TYR A 157 7.93 -7.16 -2.43
C TYR A 157 7.10 -7.42 -3.67
N PHE A 158 7.69 -8.08 -4.66
CA PHE A 158 7.03 -8.36 -5.92
C PHE A 158 7.53 -9.68 -6.51
N GLU A 159 6.79 -10.19 -7.49
CA GLU A 159 7.19 -11.32 -8.33
C GLU A 159 7.21 -10.88 -9.79
N TRP A 160 8.17 -11.39 -10.56
CA TRP A 160 8.06 -11.34 -12.02
C TRP A 160 7.12 -12.46 -12.46
N ARG A 161 6.10 -12.11 -13.24
CA ARG A 161 5.16 -13.11 -13.76
C ARG A 161 5.90 -14.12 -14.62
N ASP A 162 5.50 -15.37 -14.52
CA ASP A 162 6.00 -16.45 -15.36
C ASP A 162 5.45 -16.30 -16.79
N LYS A 163 6.10 -15.45 -17.59
CA LYS A 163 5.76 -15.18 -18.99
C LYS A 163 6.93 -14.59 -19.76
N GLU A 164 6.83 -14.70 -21.08
CA GLU A 164 7.80 -14.12 -22.01
C GLU A 164 7.94 -12.59 -21.81
N GLY A 165 9.19 -12.11 -21.89
CA GLY A 165 9.55 -10.70 -21.71
C GLY A 165 9.79 -10.28 -20.26
N ALA A 166 9.45 -11.11 -19.25
CA ALA A 166 9.84 -10.84 -17.87
C ALA A 166 11.35 -11.06 -17.72
N VAL A 167 12.03 -10.20 -16.96
CA VAL A 167 13.50 -10.28 -16.81
C VAL A 167 13.91 -11.52 -16.03
N TYR A 168 13.12 -11.88 -15.01
CA TYR A 168 13.35 -13.05 -14.16
C TYR A 168 12.05 -13.84 -13.95
N PRO A 169 11.49 -14.50 -14.98
CA PRO A 169 10.16 -15.13 -14.90
C PRO A 169 10.03 -16.07 -13.68
N GLY A 170 8.99 -15.88 -12.87
CA GLY A 170 8.72 -16.68 -11.67
C GLY A 170 9.59 -16.36 -10.45
N GLU A 171 10.64 -15.54 -10.59
CA GLU A 171 11.45 -15.10 -9.45
C GLU A 171 10.72 -14.02 -8.63
N LYS A 172 11.13 -13.92 -7.36
CA LYS A 172 10.67 -12.89 -6.42
C LYS A 172 11.75 -11.85 -6.19
N GLY A 173 11.36 -10.59 -6.12
CA GLY A 173 12.24 -9.44 -5.92
C GLY A 173 11.76 -8.53 -4.80
N LYS A 174 12.69 -7.81 -4.18
CA LYS A 174 12.40 -6.79 -3.18
C LYS A 174 13.16 -5.50 -3.45
N LEU A 175 12.47 -4.38 -3.27
CA LEU A 175 13.00 -3.02 -3.34
C LEU A 175 12.86 -2.40 -1.95
N ILE A 176 13.97 -1.90 -1.40
CA ILE A 176 13.99 -1.31 -0.07
C ILE A 176 14.74 0.01 -0.14
N TRP A 177 14.17 1.04 0.47
CA TRP A 177 14.86 2.29 0.72
C TRP A 177 14.55 2.78 2.13
N ASN A 178 15.60 3.18 2.85
CA ASN A 178 15.51 3.79 4.18
C ASN A 178 16.23 5.15 4.16
N ALA A 179 15.69 6.12 4.88
CA ALA A 179 16.40 7.37 5.14
C ALA A 179 17.66 7.05 5.97
N LYS A 180 18.82 7.53 5.50
CA LYS A 180 20.06 7.53 6.27
C LYS A 180 20.11 8.74 7.20
#